data_AF-A0A660NSG7-F1
#
_entry.id   AF-A0A660NSG7-F1
#
_cell.length_a   1.000
_cell.length_b   1.000
_cell.length_c   1.000
_cell.angle_alpha   90.00
_cell.angle_beta   90.00
_cell.angle_gamma   90.00
#
_symmetry.space_group_name_H-M   'P 1'
#
loop_
_entity.id
_entity.type
_entity.pdbx_description
1 polymer ?
#
loop_
_entity_poly.entity_id
_entity_poly.type
_entity_poly.pdbx_seq_one_letter_code
_entity_poly.pdbx_strand_id
1 'polypeptide(L)'
;EQSMRKENMPLKYMDTNGNIHPYTETDTHDTYLQYLVRTYTDGMFTRQTVPFSMDLNLKATKKLFNNKLMVALFVNKLWDIHPDYKRNNFVIRRYVTPYFGLEMNVKL
;
A
#
# COMPACT_ATOMS: atom_id res chain seq x y z
N GLU A 1 3.87 7.60 -5.86
CA GLU A 1 4.82 8.70 -5.61
C GLU A 1 6.19 8.33 -6.19
N GLN A 2 7.06 9.31 -6.46
CA GLN A 2 8.41 9.06 -6.96
C GLN A 2 9.42 9.60 -5.96
N SER A 3 10.29 8.73 -5.47
CA SER A 3 11.41 9.16 -4.62
C SER A 3 12.50 9.80 -5.47
N MET A 4 13.03 10.93 -5.00
CA MET A 4 14.24 11.51 -5.59
C MET A 4 15.42 10.56 -5.41
N ARG A 5 16.38 10.59 -6.35
CA ARG A 5 17.66 9.92 -6.17
C ARG A 5 18.33 10.44 -4.90
N LYS A 6 18.87 9.53 -4.13
CA LYS A 6 19.60 9.83 -2.90
C LYS A 6 21.08 9.66 -3.17
N GLU A 7 21.88 10.52 -2.56
CA GLU A 7 23.32 10.27 -2.43
C GLU A 7 23.54 9.01 -1.60
N ASN A 8 24.47 8.18 -2.04
CA ASN A 8 24.77 6.89 -1.44
C ASN A 8 25.86 7.01 -0.37
N MET A 9 26.71 8.04 -0.49
CA MET A 9 27.83 8.31 0.39
C MET A 9 27.39 9.18 1.57
N PRO A 10 27.68 8.78 2.81
CA PRO A 10 27.43 9.63 3.96
C PRO A 10 28.38 10.84 3.96
N LEU A 11 27.96 11.94 4.58
CA LEU A 11 28.83 13.12 4.76
C LEU A 11 29.76 12.96 5.97
N LYS A 12 29.26 12.28 7.01
CA LYS A 12 29.93 12.09 8.31
C LYS A 12 29.50 10.77 8.93
N TYR A 13 30.31 10.24 9.83
CA TYR A 13 29.98 9.09 10.66
C TYR A 13 30.36 9.34 12.12
N MET A 14 29.79 8.55 13.02
CA MET A 14 30.08 8.60 14.46
C MET A 14 30.83 7.34 14.86
N ASP A 15 31.92 7.48 15.61
CA ASP A 15 32.67 6.36 16.14
C ASP A 15 32.03 5.77 17.41
N THR A 16 32.58 4.67 17.92
CA THR A 16 32.07 3.99 19.12
C THR A 16 32.17 4.83 20.40
N ASN A 17 33.00 5.88 20.39
CA ASN A 17 33.19 6.79 21.50
C ASN A 17 32.28 8.03 21.39
N GLY A 18 31.46 8.12 20.32
CA GLY A 18 30.54 9.21 20.08
C GLY A 18 31.12 10.40 19.33
N ASN A 19 32.38 10.36 18.86
CA ASN A 19 32.96 11.45 18.10
C ASN A 19 32.53 11.40 16.63
N ILE A 20 32.31 12.56 16.02
CA ILE A 20 31.85 12.68 14.63
C ILE A 20 33.03 13.00 13.71
N HIS A 21 33.20 12.19 12.68
CA HIS A 21 34.27 12.31 11.67
C HIS A 21 33.68 12.59 10.28
N PRO A 22 34.36 13.38 9.42
CA PRO A 22 34.01 13.47 8.01
C PRO A 22 34.23 12.12 7.33
N TYR A 23 33.34 11.77 6.40
CA TYR A 23 33.51 10.57 5.58
C TYR A 23 34.24 10.95 4.29
N THR A 24 35.33 10.25 4.00
CA THR A 24 36.26 10.55 2.89
C THR A 24 36.32 9.39 1.91
N GLU A 25 36.87 9.60 0.72
CA GLU A 25 36.98 8.54 -0.29
C GLU A 25 37.84 7.36 0.18
N THR A 26 38.84 7.58 1.04
CA THR A 26 39.64 6.49 1.61
C THR A 26 38.81 5.56 2.50
N ASP A 27 37.77 6.08 3.16
CA ASP A 27 36.87 5.30 4.03
C ASP A 27 35.99 4.33 3.25
N THR A 28 35.87 4.50 1.92
CA THR A 28 35.13 3.58 1.05
C THR A 28 35.82 2.23 0.86
N HIS A 29 37.12 2.16 1.15
CA HIS A 29 37.93 0.94 1.08
C HIS A 29 38.31 0.41 2.46
N ASP A 30 37.87 1.08 3.53
CA ASP A 30 38.08 0.62 4.91
C ASP A 30 37.24 -0.63 5.20
N THR A 31 37.76 -1.50 6.07
CA THR A 31 37.14 -2.79 6.40
C THR A 31 35.71 -2.64 6.93
N TYR A 32 35.44 -1.60 7.73
CA TYR A 32 34.16 -1.39 8.39
C TYR A 32 33.38 -0.21 7.80
N LEU A 33 34.05 0.89 7.45
CA LEU A 33 33.38 2.12 7.00
C LEU A 33 32.81 2.00 5.58
N GLN A 34 33.26 1.05 4.77
CA GLN A 34 32.68 0.78 3.44
C GLN A 34 31.17 0.46 3.50
N TYR A 35 30.72 -0.17 4.59
CA TYR A 35 29.31 -0.57 4.78
C TYR A 35 28.39 0.61 5.12
N LEU A 36 28.94 1.80 5.39
CA LEU A 36 28.14 3.01 5.57
C LEU A 36 27.61 3.57 4.24
N VAL A 37 28.23 3.19 3.11
CA VAL A 37 27.74 3.52 1.77
C VAL A 37 26.49 2.70 1.47
N ARG A 38 25.38 3.37 1.18
CA ARG A 38 24.11 2.70 0.91
C ARG A 38 23.99 2.31 -0.54
N THR A 39 23.65 1.06 -0.81
CA THR A 39 23.33 0.61 -2.16
C THR A 39 21.83 0.76 -2.42
N TYR A 40 21.47 1.55 -3.44
CA TYR A 40 20.10 1.63 -3.94
C TYR A 40 20.03 1.05 -5.35
N THR A 41 19.04 0.21 -5.61
CA THR A 41 18.74 -0.26 -6.97
C THR A 41 17.95 0.80 -7.73
N ASP A 42 18.15 0.96 -9.04
CA ASP A 42 17.41 1.94 -9.85
C ASP A 42 15.87 1.79 -9.74
N GLY A 43 15.39 0.57 -9.50
CA GLY A 43 13.98 0.27 -9.25
C GLY A 43 13.37 1.00 -8.03
N MET A 44 14.19 1.43 -7.06
CA MET A 44 13.73 2.15 -5.86
C MET A 44 13.31 3.60 -6.16
N PHE A 45 13.79 4.18 -7.25
CA PHE A 45 13.46 5.53 -7.69
C PHE A 45 12.47 5.55 -8.86
N THR A 46 12.10 4.36 -9.36
CA THR A 46 11.11 4.23 -10.41
C THR A 46 9.76 4.66 -9.87
N ARG A 47 9.07 5.54 -10.61
CA ARG A 47 7.74 6.01 -10.22
C ARG A 47 6.78 4.82 -10.14
N GLN A 48 6.17 4.66 -8.97
CA GLN A 48 5.12 3.68 -8.76
C GLN A 48 3.77 4.40 -8.67
N THR A 49 2.84 3.96 -9.52
CA THR A 49 1.49 4.49 -9.60
C THR A 49 0.52 3.34 -9.39
N VAL A 50 -0.30 3.46 -8.36
CA VAL A 50 -1.46 2.59 -8.19
C VAL A 50 -2.60 3.19 -9.01
N PRO A 51 -3.22 2.44 -9.92
CA PRO A 51 -4.35 2.96 -10.70
C PRO A 51 -5.55 3.23 -9.79
N PHE A 52 -6.44 4.09 -10.28
CA PHE A 52 -7.74 4.31 -9.65
C PHE A 52 -8.48 2.98 -9.43
N SER A 53 -9.17 2.87 -8.30
CA SER A 53 -10.05 1.76 -8.02
C SER A 53 -11.35 2.19 -7.34
N MET A 54 -12.43 1.46 -7.60
CA MET A 54 -13.77 1.78 -7.09
C MET A 54 -14.61 0.53 -6.84
N ASP A 55 -15.36 0.56 -5.74
CA ASP A 55 -16.38 -0.43 -5.37
C ASP A 55 -17.75 0.25 -5.28
N LEU A 56 -18.79 -0.41 -5.79
CA LEU A 56 -20.19 0.00 -5.59
C LEU A 56 -20.94 -1.02 -4.72
N ASN A 57 -21.49 -0.55 -3.59
CA ASN A 57 -22.30 -1.34 -2.67
C ASN A 57 -23.76 -0.86 -2.74
N LEU A 58 -24.71 -1.80 -2.76
CA LEU A 58 -26.14 -1.50 -2.77
C LEU A 58 -26.86 -2.20 -1.62
N LYS A 59 -27.83 -1.51 -1.02
CA LYS A 59 -28.74 -2.07 -0.01
C LYS A 59 -30.16 -1.60 -0.29
N ALA A 60 -31.09 -2.54 -0.35
CA ALA A 60 -32.51 -2.30 -0.49
C ALA A 60 -33.24 -2.87 0.71
N THR A 61 -34.08 -2.06 1.36
CA THR A 61 -34.80 -2.43 2.58
C THR A 61 -36.29 -2.22 2.39
N LYS A 62 -37.11 -3.22 2.73
CA LYS A 62 -38.57 -3.14 2.72
C LYS A 62 -39.13 -3.42 4.10
N LYS A 63 -40.02 -2.54 4.57
CA LYS A 63 -40.84 -2.75 5.77
C LYS A 63 -42.17 -3.38 5.37
N LEU A 64 -42.59 -4.38 6.12
CA LEU A 64 -43.78 -5.19 5.91
C LEU A 64 -44.58 -5.26 7.22
N PHE A 65 -45.86 -5.65 7.13
CA PHE A 65 -46.73 -5.91 8.27
C PHE A 65 -46.75 -4.76 9.30
N ASN A 66 -47.06 -3.53 8.86
CA ASN A 66 -47.08 -2.33 9.71
C ASN A 66 -45.78 -2.16 10.53
N ASN A 67 -44.63 -2.30 9.88
CA ASN A 67 -43.29 -2.22 10.48
C ASN A 67 -42.94 -3.33 11.48
N LYS A 68 -43.70 -4.44 11.53
CA LYS A 68 -43.36 -5.63 12.34
C LYS A 68 -42.27 -6.50 11.71
N LEU A 69 -42.10 -6.41 10.40
CA LEU A 69 -41.04 -7.12 9.68
C LEU A 69 -40.27 -6.14 8.80
N MET A 70 -38.96 -6.18 8.85
CA MET A 70 -38.09 -5.47 7.92
C MET A 70 -37.14 -6.47 7.27
N VAL A 71 -37.10 -6.49 5.95
CA VAL A 71 -36.19 -7.33 5.17
C VAL A 71 -35.27 -6.41 4.40
N ALA A 72 -33.97 -6.64 4.49
CA ALA A 72 -32.98 -5.94 3.70
C ALA A 72 -32.14 -6.92 2.88
N LEU A 73 -32.01 -6.64 1.60
CA LEU A 73 -31.08 -7.31 0.69
C LEU A 73 -29.94 -6.35 0.43
N PHE A 74 -28.71 -6.85 0.46
CA PHE A 74 -27.55 -6.04 0.15
C PHE A 74 -26.54 -6.83 -0.67
N VAL A 75 -25.76 -6.08 -1.44
CA VAL A 75 -24.63 -6.59 -2.18
C VAL A 75 -23.47 -5.64 -2.00
N ASN A 76 -22.34 -6.19 -1.56
CA ASN A 76 -21.07 -5.49 -1.52
C ASN A 76 -20.28 -5.81 -2.78
N LYS A 77 -19.60 -4.80 -3.33
CA LYS A 77 -18.73 -4.91 -4.49
C LYS A 77 -19.48 -5.44 -5.72
N LEU A 78 -20.71 -4.96 -5.91
CA LEU A 78 -21.57 -5.35 -7.04
C LEU A 78 -20.91 -4.97 -8.37
N TRP A 79 -20.34 -3.77 -8.40
CA TRP A 79 -19.51 -3.32 -9.50
C TRP A 79 -18.14 -2.96 -8.98
N ASP A 80 -17.14 -3.45 -9.68
CA ASP A 80 -15.74 -3.43 -9.29
C ASP A 80 -14.89 -2.88 -10.43
N ILE A 81 -14.15 -1.80 -10.18
CA ILE A 81 -13.12 -1.29 -11.07
C ILE A 81 -11.80 -1.43 -10.33
N HIS A 82 -11.15 -2.59 -10.44
CA HIS A 82 -9.81 -2.82 -9.92
C HIS A 82 -8.88 -3.36 -11.01
N PRO A 83 -8.31 -2.49 -11.86
CA PRO A 83 -7.38 -2.94 -12.88
C PRO A 83 -6.11 -3.53 -12.26
N ASP A 84 -5.66 -4.63 -12.82
CA ASP A 84 -4.32 -5.16 -12.58
C ASP A 84 -3.27 -4.12 -12.99
N TYR A 85 -2.16 -4.06 -12.25
CA TYR A 85 -1.09 -3.12 -12.55
C TYR A 85 0.28 -3.70 -12.28
N LYS A 86 1.29 -3.14 -12.95
CA LYS A 86 2.69 -3.57 -12.80
C LYS A 86 3.40 -2.73 -11.74
N ARG A 87 4.19 -3.39 -10.90
CA ARG A 87 5.07 -2.76 -9.91
C ARG A 87 6.39 -3.53 -9.86
N ASN A 88 7.51 -2.87 -10.18
CA ASN A 88 8.84 -3.48 -10.18
C ASN A 88 8.89 -4.83 -10.92
N ASN A 89 8.36 -4.87 -12.16
CA ASN A 89 8.22 -6.07 -13.00
C ASN A 89 7.26 -7.17 -12.49
N PHE A 90 6.63 -7.00 -11.33
CA PHE A 90 5.56 -7.88 -10.86
C PHE A 90 4.19 -7.38 -11.32
N VAL A 91 3.30 -8.29 -11.66
CA VAL A 91 1.87 -7.98 -11.89
C VAL A 91 1.14 -8.15 -10.57
N ILE A 92 0.59 -7.06 -10.05
CA ILE A 92 -0.31 -7.06 -8.90
C ILE A 92 -1.71 -7.33 -9.42
N ARG A 93 -2.23 -8.51 -9.11
CA ARG A 93 -3.58 -8.93 -9.49
C ARG A 93 -4.59 -8.48 -8.45
N ARG A 94 -5.71 -7.91 -8.89
CA ARG A 94 -6.78 -7.45 -7.99
C ARG A 94 -8.08 -8.11 -8.39
N TYR A 95 -8.43 -9.17 -7.67
CA TYR A 95 -9.69 -9.88 -7.84
C TYR A 95 -10.67 -9.49 -6.74
N VAL A 96 -11.90 -9.20 -7.14
CA VAL A 96 -12.97 -8.86 -6.24
C VAL A 96 -14.18 -9.72 -6.58
N THR A 97 -14.75 -10.36 -5.57
CA THR A 97 -15.95 -11.18 -5.70
C THR A 97 -17.09 -10.48 -4.97
N PRO A 98 -18.24 -10.24 -5.62
CA PRO A 98 -19.38 -9.63 -4.97
C PRO A 98 -19.88 -10.52 -3.84
N TYR A 99 -20.31 -9.90 -2.74
CA TYR A 99 -20.90 -10.58 -1.59
C TYR A 99 -22.36 -10.19 -1.45
N PHE A 100 -23.25 -11.17 -1.55
CA PHE A 100 -24.68 -11.00 -1.38
C PHE A 100 -25.10 -11.40 0.03
N GLY A 101 -25.93 -10.58 0.65
CA GLY A 101 -26.43 -10.82 1.99
C GLY A 101 -27.89 -10.43 2.14
N LEU A 102 -28.50 -11.02 3.17
CA LEU A 102 -29.87 -10.79 3.56
C LEU A 102 -29.90 -10.58 5.08
N GLU A 103 -30.59 -9.53 5.49
CA GLU A 103 -30.87 -9.22 6.89
C GLU A 103 -32.38 -9.17 7.11
N MET A 104 -32.84 -9.67 8.26
CA MET A 104 -34.23 -9.56 8.68
C MET A 104 -34.30 -9.05 10.12
N ASN A 105 -35.25 -8.16 10.37
CA ASN A 105 -35.60 -7.70 11.70
C ASN A 105 -37.09 -7.93 11.95
N VAL A 106 -37.40 -8.61 13.04
CA VAL A 106 -38.77 -8.91 13.47
C VAL A 106 -39.03 -8.18 14.78
N LYS A 107 -40.14 -7.46 14.85
CA LYS A 107 -40.67 -6.87 16.09
C LYS A 107 -41.86 -7.70 16.53
N LEU A 108 -41.73 -8.30 17.71
CA LEU A 108 -42.78 -9.07 18.39
C LEU A 108 -43.82 -8.13 18.99
#